data_AF-A0A2V6AWC1-F1
#
_entry.id   AF-A0A2V6AWC1-F1
#
_cell.length_a   1.000
_cell.length_b   1.000
_cell.length_c   1.000
_cell.angle_alpha   90.00
_cell.angle_beta   90.00
_cell.angle_gamma   90.00
#
_symmetry.space_group_name_H-M   'P 1'
#
loop_
_entity.id
_entity.type
_entity.pdbx_description
1 polymer ?
#
loop_
_entity_poly.entity_id
_entity_poly.type
_entity_poly.pdbx_seq_one_letter_code
_entity_poly.pdbx_strand_id
1 'polypeptide(L)' 'MGISDPPPPPKPDVVLIGHQWWWEVRYMNSVAVVANEIHIPVGKPLALRLDAADVLHEFWVPELARKIKTVPGHP' A
#
# COMPACT_ATOMS: atom_id res chain seq x y z
N MET A 1 24.43 -9.31 5.65
CA MET A 1 23.25 -9.57 6.48
C MET A 1 23.75 -9.84 7.89
N GLY A 2 23.95 -8.77 8.66
CA GLY A 2 24.32 -8.86 10.06
C GLY A 2 23.11 -9.27 10.90
N ILE A 3 23.34 -9.89 12.06
CA ILE A 3 22.29 -10.33 13.00
C ILE A 3 21.41 -9.14 13.47
N SER A 4 21.86 -7.91 13.27
CA SER A 4 21.18 -6.66 13.61
C SER A 4 20.39 -6.02 12.46
N ASP A 5 20.51 -6.50 11.22
CA ASP A 5 19.79 -5.91 10.10
C ASP A 5 18.28 -6.21 10.25
N PRO A 6 17.38 -5.22 10.11
CA PRO A 6 15.96 -5.50 10.12
C PRO A 6 15.62 -6.48 9.00
N PRO A 7 14.68 -7.41 9.22
CA PRO A 7 14.24 -8.31 8.18
C PRO A 7 13.72 -7.48 6.99
N PRO A 8 13.94 -7.94 5.75
CA PRO A 8 13.42 -7.27 4.58
C PRO A 8 11.89 -7.16 4.68
N PRO A 9 11.30 -6.09 4.13
CA PRO A 9 9.86 -5.95 4.13
C PRO A 9 9.20 -7.12 3.40
N PRO A 10 7.98 -7.53 3.81
CA PRO A 10 7.24 -8.57 3.12
C PRO A 10 6.96 -8.15 1.67
N LYS A 11 6.82 -9.13 0.77
CA LYS A 11 6.30 -8.86 -0.57
C LYS A 11 4.88 -8.31 -0.44
N PRO A 12 4.53 -7.23 -1.16
CA PRO A 12 3.19 -6.67 -1.07
C PRO A 12 2.17 -7.60 -1.73
N ASP A 13 0.99 -7.70 -1.12
CA ASP A 13 -0.19 -8.32 -1.70
C ASP A 13 -0.96 -7.30 -2.57
N VAL A 14 -0.95 -6.03 -2.13
CA VAL A 14 -1.59 -4.91 -2.83
C VAL A 14 -0.65 -3.71 -2.85
N VAL A 15 -0.58 -3.04 -3.99
CA VAL A 15 0.08 -1.74 -4.15
C VAL A 15 -1.00 -0.68 -4.33
N LEU A 16 -0.99 0.34 -3.48
CA LEU A 16 -1.83 1.52 -3.62
C LEU A 16 -0.97 2.67 -4.13
N ILE A 17 -1.42 3.32 -5.20
CA ILE A 17 -0.76 4.49 -5.78
C ILE A 17 -1.70 5.69 -5.63
N GLY A 18 -1.22 6.72 -4.93
CA GLY A 18 -1.95 7.97 -4.77
C GLY A 18 -1.82 8.84 -6.01
N HIS A 19 -2.97 9.30 -6.50
CA HIS A 19 -3.10 10.30 -7.56
C HIS A 19 -3.96 11.45 -7.04
N GLN A 20 -3.81 12.65 -7.60
CA GLN A 20 -4.81 13.70 -7.44
C GLN A 20 -6.08 13.32 -8.22
N TRP A 21 -7.24 13.02 -7.63
CA TRP A 21 -7.59 12.85 -6.21
C TRP A 21 -8.29 11.50 -6.00
N TRP A 22 -7.56 10.42 -6.28
CA TRP A 22 -8.06 9.05 -6.27
C TRP A 22 -6.93 8.05 -6.00
N TRP A 23 -7.29 6.85 -5.59
CA TRP A 23 -6.35 5.76 -5.33
C TRP A 23 -6.41 4.72 -6.43
N GLU A 24 -5.28 4.44 -7.07
CA GLU A 24 -5.11 3.27 -7.91
C GLU A 24 -4.71 2.08 -7.05
N VAL A 25 -5.37 0.94 -7.26
CA VAL A 25 -5.20 -0.26 -6.46
C VAL A 25 -4.80 -1.40 -7.39
N ARG A 26 -3.61 -1.96 -7.16
CA ARG A 26 -3.09 -3.11 -7.92
C ARG A 26 -2.96 -4.32 -7.02
N TYR A 27 -3.60 -5.43 -7.40
CA TYR A 27 -3.49 -6.70 -6.70
C TYR A 27 -2.34 -7.53 -7.28
N MET A 28 -1.32 -7.86 -6.47
CA MET A 28 -0.10 -8.52 -6.98
C MET A 28 -0.30 -9.99 -7.38
N ASN A 29 -1.43 -10.59 -6.99
CA ASN A 29 -1.81 -11.96 -7.35
C ASN A 29 -2.74 -12.04 -8.58
N SER A 30 -3.06 -10.91 -9.22
CA SER A 30 -3.94 -10.86 -10.40
C SER A 30 -3.53 -9.74 -11.35
N VAL A 31 -4.25 -9.61 -12.47
CA VAL A 31 -4.11 -8.47 -13.40
C VAL A 31 -5.07 -7.33 -13.06
N ALA A 32 -5.83 -7.44 -11.96
CA ALA A 32 -6.84 -6.46 -11.59
C ALA A 32 -6.22 -5.15 -11.13
N VAL A 33 -6.69 -4.05 -11.75
CA VAL A 33 -6.41 -2.68 -11.36
C VAL A 33 -7.75 -1.97 -11.19
N VAL A 34 -7.98 -1.40 -10.01
CA VAL A 34 -9.24 -0.72 -9.67
C VAL A 34 -8.95 0.66 -9.08
N ALA A 35 -9.99 1.47 -8.95
CA ALA A 35 -9.92 2.81 -8.39
C ALA A 35 -10.77 2.91 -7.12
N ASN A 36 -10.20 3.50 -6.07
CA ASN A 36 -10.85 3.92 -4.81
C ASN A 36 -11.46 2.83 -3.92
N GLU A 37 -11.79 1.66 -4.45
CA GLU A 37 -12.38 0.56 -3.69
C GLU A 37 -11.38 -0.60 -3.58
N ILE A 38 -11.19 -1.08 -2.35
CA ILE A 38 -10.22 -2.15 -2.03
C ILE A 38 -10.98 -3.23 -1.28
N HIS A 39 -11.03 -4.43 -1.86
CA HIS A 39 -11.51 -5.63 -1.18
C HIS A 39 -10.33 -6.42 -0.62
N ILE A 40 -10.45 -6.85 0.64
CA ILE A 40 -9.41 -7.59 1.36
C ILE A 40 -10.02 -8.81 2.06
N PRO A 41 -9.25 -9.90 2.24
CA PRO A 41 -9.74 -11.07 2.97
C PRO A 41 -9.86 -10.79 4.48
N VAL A 42 -10.97 -11.22 5.08
CA VAL A 42 -11.20 -11.11 6.52
C VAL A 42 -10.31 -12.09 7.29
N GLY A 43 -9.72 -11.64 8.41
CA GLY A 43 -8.96 -12.48 9.33
C GLY A 43 -7.58 -12.93 8.83
N LYS A 44 -7.09 -12.35 7.72
CA LYS A 44 -5.76 -12.64 7.17
C LYS A 44 -4.90 -11.37 7.17
N PRO A 45 -3.64 -11.45 7.63
CA PRO A 45 -2.68 -10.36 7.43
C PRO A 45 -2.54 -10.05 5.94
N LEU A 46 -2.40 -8.76 5.61
CA LEU A 46 -2.22 -8.27 4.24
C LEU A 46 -1.06 -7.28 4.22
N ALA A 47 -0.10 -7.48 3.33
CA ALA A 47 1.00 -6.54 3.11
C ALA A 47 0.58 -5.48 2.07
N LEU A 48 0.45 -4.23 2.51
CA LEU A 48 0.21 -3.08 1.65
C LEU A 48 1.51 -2.33 1.38
N ARG A 49 1.78 -2.00 0.11
CA ARG A 49 2.80 -1.01 -0.27
C ARG A 49 2.10 0.25 -0.76
N LEU A 50 2.50 1.40 -0.24
CA LEU A 50 1.98 2.71 -0.62
C LEU A 50 2.98 3.43 -1.50
N ASP A 51 2.50 4.03 -2.58
CA ASP A 51 3.29 4.81 -3.53
C ASP A 51 2.49 6.06 -3.95
N ALA A 52 3.14 7.02 -4.59
CA ALA A 52 2.49 8.24 -5.05
C ALA A 52 3.03 8.66 -6.41
N ALA A 53 2.12 9.04 -7.31
CA ALA A 53 2.46 9.45 -8.66
C ALA A 53 2.73 10.96 -8.80
N ASP A 54 2.23 11.79 -7.87
CA ASP A 54 2.23 13.24 -8.02
C ASP A 54 2.64 14.02 -6.76
N VAL A 55 1.81 14.03 -5.72
CA VAL A 55 2.05 14.75 -4.45
C VAL A 55 2.06 13.79 -3.28
N LEU A 56 2.40 14.29 -2.10
CA LEU A 56 2.26 13.52 -0.86
C LEU A 56 0.79 13.15 -0.67
N HIS A 57 0.55 11.87 -0.44
CA HIS A 57 -0.76 11.35 -0.04
C HIS A 57 -0.67 10.67 1.33
N GLU A 58 -1.79 10.65 2.05
CA GLU A 58 -1.92 9.86 3.26
C GLU A 58 -3.06 8.87 3.13
N PHE A 59 -2.77 7.58 3.30
CA PHE A 59 -3.77 6.53 3.31
C PHE A 59 -4.20 6.23 4.74
N TRP A 60 -5.51 6.16 4.97
CA TRP A 60 -6.06 5.87 6.29
C TRP A 60 -7.40 5.15 6.22
N VAL A 61 -7.49 4.03 6.95
CA VAL A 61 -8.74 3.35 7.27
C VAL A 61 -8.79 3.22 8.80
N PRO A 62 -9.55 4.07 9.51
CA PRO A 62 -9.50 4.18 10.97
C PRO A 62 -9.67 2.87 11.73
N GLU A 63 -10.59 2.02 11.25
CA GLU A 63 -10.93 0.75 11.89
C GLU A 63 -9.88 -0.35 11.67
N LEU A 64 -8.91 -0.16 10.76
CA LEU A 64 -7.90 -1.16 10.43
C LEU A 64 -6.52 -0.82 10.99
N ALA A 65 -6.07 0.43 10.82
CA ALA A 65 -4.71 0.80 11.13
C ALA A 65 -4.51 2.31 11.32
N ARG A 66 -3.31 2.67 11.78
CA ARG A 66 -2.82 4.05 11.75
C ARG A 66 -2.75 4.57 10.32
N LYS A 67 -2.84 5.89 10.19
CA LYS A 67 -2.54 6.60 8.95
C LYS A 67 -1.08 6.42 8.54
N ILE A 68 -0.83 6.25 7.25
CA ILE A 68 0.52 6.15 6.67
C ILE A 68 0.62 7.10 5.49
N LYS A 69 1.74 7.83 5.39
CA LYS A 69 2.02 8.75 4.29
C LYS A 69 2.87 8.08 3.22
N THR A 70 2.76 8.57 1.99
CA THR A 70 3.62 8.22 0.87
C THR A 70 4.06 9.49 0.14
N VAL A 71 5.33 9.52 -0.26
CA VAL A 71 5.95 10.66 -0.93
C VAL A 71 6.41 10.18 -2.31
N PRO A 72 6.08 10.89 -3.40
CA PRO A 72 6.51 10.51 -4.74
C PRO A 72 8.01 10.32 -4.81
N GLY A 73 8.45 9.24 -5.46
CA GLY A 73 9.87 8.91 -5.61
C GLY A 73 10.53 8.30 -4.36
N HIS A 74 9.77 8.01 -3.30
CA HIS A 74 10.25 7.29 -2.12
C HIS A 74 9.47 5.97 -1.94
N PRO A 75 10.05 4.82 -2.37
CA PRO A 75 9.43 3.51 -2.22
C PRO A 75 9.45 2.97 -0.78
#